data_AF-H0FV60-F1
#
_entry.id   AF-H0FV60-F1
#
_cell.length_a   1.000
_cell.length_b   1.000
_cell.length_c   1.000
_cell.angle_alpha   90.00
_cell.angle_beta   90.00
_cell.angle_gamma   90.00
#
_symmetry.space_group_name_H-M   'P 1'
#
loop_
_entity.id
_entity.type
_entity.pdbx_description
1 polymer ?
#
loop_
_entity_poly.entity_id
_entity_poly.type
_entity_poly.pdbx_seq_one_letter_code
_entity_poly.pdbx_strand_id
1 'polypeptide(L)' 'MTYLEEDSERGIQLFMAEHAVNREEALRLIVRDWLGSHGYLALTEDESGFGKDTEMDATATLGGA' A
#
# COMPACT_ATOMS: atom_id res chain seq x y z
N MET A 1 -1.62 9.51 -23.32
CA MET A 1 -2.08 9.97 -21.98
C MET A 1 -3.33 9.20 -21.64
N THR A 2 -3.31 8.34 -20.63
CA THR A 2 -4.52 7.73 -20.09
C THR A 2 -5.29 8.81 -19.34
N TYR A 3 -6.51 9.12 -19.79
CA TYR A 3 -7.37 10.07 -19.10
C TYR A 3 -8.00 9.35 -17.91
N LEU A 4 -7.75 9.86 -16.70
CA LEU A 4 -8.40 9.40 -15.48
C LEU A 4 -9.44 10.43 -15.04
N GLU A 5 -10.50 9.97 -14.39
CA GLU A 5 -11.46 10.86 -13.74
C GLU A 5 -10.79 11.63 -12.60
N GLU A 6 -11.30 12.82 -12.29
CA GLU A 6 -10.70 13.76 -11.32
C GLU A 6 -10.45 13.11 -9.95
N ASP A 7 -11.41 12.32 -9.47
CA ASP A 7 -11.29 11.59 -8.20
C ASP A 7 -10.14 10.57 -8.23
N SER A 8 -9.96 9.89 -9.36
CA SER A 8 -8.87 8.91 -9.55
C SER A 8 -7.52 9.60 -9.63
N GLU A 9 -7.43 10.74 -10.33
CA GLU A 9 -6.19 11.52 -10.41
C GLU A 9 -5.81 12.09 -9.05
N ARG A 10 -6.79 12.52 -8.24
CA ARG A 10 -6.57 12.96 -6.87
C ARG A 10 -6.06 11.82 -5.98
N GLY A 11 -6.63 10.63 -6.11
CA GLY A 11 -6.15 9.44 -5.39
C GLY A 11 -4.70 9.10 -5.73
N ILE A 12 -4.32 9.16 -7.01
CA ILE A 12 -2.94 8.94 -7.46
C ILE A 12 -1.99 9.99 -6.87
N GLN A 13 -2.39 11.27 -6.84
CA GLN A 13 -1.56 12.33 -6.25
C GLN A 13 -1.30 12.12 -4.75
N LEU A 14 -2.31 11.65 -3.99
CA LEU A 14 -2.15 11.33 -2.58
C LEU A 14 -1.17 10.17 -2.39
N PHE A 15 -1.33 9.09 -3.16
CA PHE A 15 -0.42 7.94 -3.12
C PHE A 15 1.02 8.33 -3.48
N MET A 16 1.20 9.18 -4.50
CA MET A 16 2.50 9.72 -4.89
C MET A 16 3.16 10.49 -3.74
N ALA A 17 2.40 11.31 -3.02
CA ALA A 17 2.90 12.10 -1.90
C ALA A 17 3.26 11.21 -0.70
N GLU A 18 2.46 10.19 -0.40
CA GLU A 18 2.67 9.26 0.71
C GLU A 18 3.91 8.38 0.49
N HIS A 19 4.08 7.83 -0.71
CA HIS A 19 5.19 6.92 -1.03
C HIS A 19 6.41 7.63 -1.64
N ALA A 20 6.35 8.95 -1.83
CA ALA A 20 7.39 9.76 -2.48
C ALA A 20 7.82 9.23 -3.85
N VAL A 21 6.85 8.77 -4.65
CA VAL A 21 7.07 8.18 -5.98
C VAL A 21 6.54 9.07 -7.10
N ASN A 22 7.04 8.86 -8.32
CA ASN A 22 6.48 9.52 -9.51
C ASN A 22 5.16 8.85 -9.95
N ARG A 23 4.40 9.51 -10.83
CA ARG A 23 3.09 9.05 -11.28
C ARG A 23 3.11 7.67 -11.95
N GLU A 24 4.14 7.38 -12.73
CA GLU A 24 4.25 6.09 -13.41
C GLU A 24 4.49 4.96 -12.40
N GLU A 25 5.35 5.20 -11.43
CA GLU A 25 5.64 4.25 -10.35
C GLU A 25 4.44 4.07 -9.42
N ALA A 26 3.71 5.14 -9.08
CA ALA A 26 2.46 5.06 -8.33
C ALA A 26 1.44 4.14 -9.02
N LEU A 27 1.22 4.34 -10.32
CA LEU A 27 0.32 3.50 -11.11
C LEU A 27 0.77 2.04 -11.15
N ARG A 28 2.08 1.80 -11.31
CA ARG A 28 2.65 0.45 -11.31
C ARG A 28 2.41 -0.25 -9.97
N LEU A 29 2.63 0.42 -8.85
CA LEU A 29 2.42 -0.11 -7.50
C LEU A 29 0.95 -0.39 -7.22
N ILE A 30 0.06 0.56 -7.50
CA ILE A 30 -1.40 0.40 -7.30
C ILE A 30 -1.94 -0.77 -8.12
N VAL A 31 -1.57 -0.86 -9.40
CA VAL A 31 -2.04 -1.96 -10.27
C VAL A 31 -1.46 -3.30 -9.82
N ARG A 32 -0.19 -3.33 -9.42
CA ARG A 32 0.46 -4.54 -8.90
C ARG A 32 -0.23 -5.05 -7.63
N ASP A 33 -0.50 -4.16 -6.69
CA ASP A 33 -1.18 -4.49 -5.44
C ASP A 33 -2.61 -5.01 -5.70
N TRP A 34 -3.36 -4.32 -6.57
CA TRP A 34 -4.70 -4.76 -6.97
C TRP A 34 -4.68 -6.15 -7.61
N LEU A 35 -3.77 -6.38 -8.57
CA LEU A 35 -3.64 -7.67 -9.25
C LEU A 35 -3.21 -8.79 -8.29
N GLY A 36 -2.33 -8.49 -7.34
CA GLY A 36 -1.89 -9.44 -6.33
C GLY A 36 -3.01 -9.80 -5.35
N SER A 37 -3.75 -8.81 -4.88
CA SER A 37 -4.93 -8.98 -4.00
C SER A 37 -6.04 -9.81 -4.65
N HIS A 38 -6.13 -9.80 -5.99
CA HIS A 38 -7.11 -10.59 -6.74
C HIS A 38 -6.54 -11.93 -7.25
N GLY A 39 -5.31 -12.29 -6.90
CA GLY A 39 -4.70 -13.57 -7.28
C GLY A 39 -4.26 -13.67 -8.75
N TYR A 40 -4.25 -12.55 -9.47
CA TYR A 40 -3.72 -12.49 -10.85
C TYR A 40 -2.19 -12.40 -10.89
N LEU A 41 -1.58 -11.94 -9.80
CA LEU A 41 -0.14 -11.94 -9.60
C LEU A 41 0.18 -12.80 -8.39
N ALA A 42 1.10 -13.77 -8.55
CA ALA A 42 1.70 -14.45 -7.42
C ALA A 42 2.65 -13.47 -6.72
N LEU A 43 2.13 -12.70 -5.76
CA LEU A 43 2.96 -11.93 -4.85
C LEU A 43 3.69 -12.94 -3.97
N THR A 44 5.00 -13.10 -4.21
CA THR A 44 5.87 -13.79 -3.26
C THR A 44 5.80 -13.03 -1.93
N GLU A 45 5.60 -13.76 -0.83
CA GLU A 45 5.26 -13.22 0.50
C GLU A 45 6.15 -12.04 0.98
N ASP A 46 7.38 -11.94 0.48
CA ASP A 46 8.31 -10.82 0.71
C ASP A 46 7.83 -9.43 0.24
N GLU A 47 6.92 -9.35 -0.73
CA GLU A 47 6.51 -8.07 -1.36
C GLU A 47 5.12 -7.60 -0.92
N SER A 48 4.50 -8.32 0.03
CA SER A 48 3.16 -8.01 0.57
C SER A 48 3.17 -6.95 1.69
N GLY A 49 4.33 -6.35 1.96
CA GLY A 49 4.58 -5.43 3.08
C GLY A 49 4.25 -3.96 2.83
N PHE A 50 3.34 -3.61 1.94
CA PHE A 50 2.82 -2.23 1.88
C PHE A 50 1.67 -2.07 2.88
N GLY A 51 2.02 -1.86 4.15
CA GLY A 51 1.08 -1.44 5.19
C GLY A 51 0.78 -2.44 6.30
N LYS A 52 1.77 -3.26 6.73
CA LYS A 52 1.63 -4.09 7.95
C LYS A 52 2.37 -3.49 9.15
N ASP A 53 2.11 -2.22 9.44
CA ASP A 53 2.54 -1.58 10.70
C ASP A 53 1.30 -1.15 11.49
N THR A 54 0.53 -2.10 12.00
CA THR A 54 -0.24 -1.89 13.24
C THR A 54 -0.38 -3.24 13.94
N GLU A 55 0.75 -3.75 14.42
CA GLU A 55 0.75 -4.61 15.59
C GLU A 55 1.20 -3.74 16.77
N MET A 56 0.25 -2.97 17.33
CA MET A 56 0.45 -2.43 18.68
C MET A 56 0.23 -3.61 19.63
N ASP A 57 1.31 -4.34 19.88
CA ASP A 57 1.42 -5.22 21.04
C ASP A 57 1.22 -4.36 22.30
N ALA A 58 0.02 -4.46 22.87
CA ALA A 58 -0.30 -3.93 24.16
C ALA A 58 -0.83 -5.08 25.01
N THR A 59 0.07 -5.81 25.68
CA THR A 59 -0.05 -6.15 27.11
C THR A 59 1.22 -6.83 27.64
N ALA A 60 2.34 -6.10 27.59
CA ALA A 60 3.39 -6.30 28.58
C ALA A 60 3.02 -5.50 29.86
N THR A 61 2.32 -6.13 30.80
CA THR A 61 2.31 -5.65 32.20
C THR A 61 2.96 -6.71 33.08
N LEU A 62 4.27 -6.54 33.25
CA LEU A 62 5.05 -7.11 34.34
C LEU A 62 4.70 -6.38 35.65
N GLY A 63 4.49 -7.16 36.73
CA GLY A 63 4.92 -6.74 38.07
C GLY A 63 3.85 -6.63 39.15
N GLY A 64 3.89 -7.60 40.07
CA GLY A 64 4.10 -7.33 41.50
C GLY A 64 2.89 -7.07 42.40
N ALA A 65 2.53 -8.10 43.19
CA ALA A 65 2.44 -8.04 44.64
C ALA A 65 2.27 -9.45 45.21
#